data_AF-A0A375YHC6-F1
#
_entry.id   AF-A0A375YHC6-F1
#
_cell.length_a   1.000
_cell.length_b   1.000
_cell.length_c   1.000
_cell.angle_alpha   90.00
_cell.angle_beta   90.00
_cell.angle_gamma   90.00
#
_symmetry.space_group_name_H-M   'P 1'
#
loop_
_entity.id
_entity.type
_entity.pdbx_description
1 polymer ?
#
loop_
_entity_poly.entity_id
_entity_poly.type
_entity_poly.pdbx_seq_one_letter_code
_entity_poly.pdbx_strand_id
1 'polypeptide(L)' 'MVRNGVEMGLLADACEIGDSPLMRAMSGEIVDLDTLDGLISIAAYETCLD' A
#
# COMPACT_ATOMS: atom_id res chain seq x y z
N MET A 1 11.63 -5.02 -2.16
CA MET A 1 12.55 -5.07 -3.33
C MET A 1 13.36 -3.77 -3.37
N VAL A 2 14.44 -3.66 -4.15
CA VAL A 2 15.27 -2.44 -4.17
C VAL A 2 15.40 -1.89 -5.59
N ARG A 3 15.05 -0.62 -5.81
CA ARG A 3 15.17 0.09 -7.09
C ARG A 3 15.97 1.37 -6.89
N ASN A 4 17.11 1.50 -7.58
CA ASN A 4 18.02 2.64 -7.46
C ASN A 4 18.46 2.95 -6.00
N GLY A 5 18.62 1.93 -5.16
CA GLY A 5 18.99 2.08 -3.76
C GLY A 5 17.84 2.44 -2.81
N VAL A 6 16.62 2.57 -3.32
CA VAL A 6 15.40 2.80 -2.52
C VAL A 6 14.68 1.48 -2.33
N GLU A 7 14.27 1.18 -1.09
CA GLU A 7 13.41 0.05 -0.80
C GLU A 7 11.98 0.33 -1.22
N MET A 8 11.40 -0.63 -1.92
CA MET A 8 10.09 -0.51 -2.55
C MET A 8 9.21 -1.70 -2.13
N GLY A 9 7.91 -1.46 -2.01
CA GLY A 9 6.88 -2.45 -1.76
C GLY A 9 5.76 -2.40 -2.80
N LEU A 10 4.81 -3.34 -2.70
CA LEU A 10 3.62 -3.32 -3.53
C LEU A 10 2.52 -2.53 -2.83
N LEU A 11 1.78 -1.72 -3.57
CA LEU A 11 0.62 -1.02 -3.02
C LEU A 11 -0.43 -2.00 -2.47
N ALA A 12 -0.46 -3.23 -3.01
CA ALA A 12 -1.26 -4.34 -2.51
C ALA A 12 -0.94 -4.71 -1.05
N ASP A 13 0.29 -4.50 -0.57
CA ASP A 13 0.69 -4.85 0.80
C ASP A 13 0.04 -3.91 1.84
N ALA A 14 -0.34 -2.69 1.44
CA ALA A 14 -1.09 -1.75 2.28
C ALA A 14 -2.62 -1.89 2.16
N CYS A 15 -3.11 -2.71 1.22
CA CYS A 15 -4.54 -2.88 0.99
C CYS A 15 -5.04 -4.18 1.63
N GLU A 16 -5.81 -4.09 2.72
CA GLU A 16 -6.65 -5.20 3.19
C GLU A 16 -7.84 -5.50 2.25
N ILE A 17 -8.09 -4.62 1.27
CA ILE A 17 -9.31 -4.62 0.47
C ILE A 17 -9.18 -5.57 -0.72
N GLY A 18 -9.52 -6.84 -0.50
CA GLY A 18 -9.56 -7.89 -1.53
C GLY A 18 -10.64 -7.73 -2.63
N ASP A 19 -11.53 -6.73 -2.54
CA ASP A 19 -12.81 -6.76 -3.28
C ASP A 19 -13.11 -5.61 -4.24
N SER A 20 -12.24 -4.62 -4.42
CA SER A 20 -12.49 -3.58 -5.43
C SER A 20 -11.77 -3.90 -6.76
N PRO A 21 -12.47 -3.89 -7.92
CA PRO A 21 -11.85 -4.08 -9.23
C PRO A 21 -10.74 -3.07 -9.53
N LEU A 22 -10.84 -1.87 -8.95
CA LEU A 22 -9.84 -0.82 -9.05
C LEU A 22 -8.55 -1.21 -8.29
N MET A 23 -8.65 -1.71 -7.06
CA MET A 23 -7.50 -2.16 -6.28
C MET A 23 -6.83 -3.37 -6.91
N ARG A 24 -7.61 -4.30 -7.50
CA ARG A 24 -7.05 -5.44 -8.23
C ARG A 24 -6.26 -4.99 -9.48
N ALA A 25 -6.67 -3.88 -10.11
CA ALA A 25 -5.92 -3.25 -11.20
C ALA A 25 -4.68 -2.48 -10.71
N MET A 26 -4.73 -1.87 -9.52
CA MET A 26 -3.61 -1.15 -8.89
C MET A 26 -2.67 -2.05 -8.07
N SER A 27 -2.99 -3.34 -7.89
CA SER A 27 -2.19 -4.30 -7.11
C SER A 27 -0.77 -4.52 -7.64
N GLY A 28 -0.51 -4.16 -8.90
CA GLY A 28 0.85 -4.19 -9.49
C GLY A 28 1.63 -2.88 -9.32
N GLU A 29 1.04 -1.86 -8.71
CA GLU A 29 1.69 -0.60 -8.46
C GLU A 29 2.78 -0.75 -7.39
N ILE A 30 3.91 -0.13 -7.67
CA ILE A 30 5.14 -0.20 -6.90
C ILE A 30 5.40 1.17 -6.31
N VAL A 31 5.55 1.23 -4.99
CA VAL A 31 5.79 2.47 -4.23
C VAL A 31 7.02 2.30 -3.34
N ASP A 32 7.67 3.41 -2.96
CA ASP A 32 8.71 3.39 -1.93
C ASP A 32 8.13 3.05 -0.55
N LEU A 33 8.96 2.51 0.34
CA LEU A 33 8.52 2.08 1.67
C LEU A 33 8.04 3.22 2.56
N ASP A 34 8.60 4.42 2.45
CA ASP A 34 8.17 5.56 3.25
C ASP A 34 6.72 5.95 2.91
N THR A 35 6.40 5.95 1.62
CA THR A 35 5.04 6.15 1.12
C THR A 35 4.12 5.01 1.54
N LEU A 36 4.58 3.75 1.44
CA LEU A 36 3.80 2.58 1.84
C LEU A 36 3.44 2.63 3.33
N ASP A 37 4.39 2.96 4.20
CA ASP A 37 4.20 3.07 5.65
C ASP A 37 3.21 4.18 6.03
N GLY A 38 3.26 5.31 5.31
CA GLY A 38 2.27 6.37 5.42
C GLY A 38 0.86 5.90 5.06
N LEU A 39 0.71 5.14 3.97
CA LEU A 39 -0.59 4.60 3.55
C LEU A 39 -1.14 3.57 4.54
N ILE A 40 -0.29 2.69 5.07
CA ILE A 40 -0.66 1.73 6.13
C ILE A 40 -1.13 2.47 7.37
N SER A 41 -0.40 3.51 7.78
CA SER A 41 -0.76 4.32 8.95
C SER A 41 -2.11 5.03 8.79
N ILE A 42 -2.43 5.53 7.58
CA ILE A 42 -3.73 6.12 7.26
C ILE A 42 -4.83 5.06 7.35
N ALA A 43 -4.64 3.90 6.71
CA ALA A 43 -5.61 2.81 6.74
C ALA A 43 -5.88 2.29 8.16
N ALA A 44 -4.82 2.17 8.97
CA ALA A 44 -4.91 1.79 10.38
C ALA A 44 -5.64 2.85 11.23
N TYR A 45 -5.48 4.13 10.91
CA TYR A 45 -6.23 5.20 11.58
C TYR A 45 -7.72 5.15 11.24
N GLU A 46 -8.09 4.92 9.98
CA GLU A 46 -9.49 4.81 9.56
C GLU A 46 -10.20 3.63 10.23
N THR A 47 -9.53 2.48 10.39
CA THR A 47 -10.08 1.32 11.11
C THR A 47 -10.23 1.54 12.61
N CYS A 48 -9.46 2.45 13.21
CA CYS A 48 -9.62 2.82 14.63
C CYS A 48 -10.75 3.82 14.87
N LEU A 49 -11.31 4.43 13.83
CA LEU A 49 -12.43 5.39 13.91
C LEU A 49 -13.82 4.74 13.75
N ASP A 50 -13.87 3.46 13.40
CA ASP A 50 -15.08 2.64 13.25
C ASP A 50 -15.47 1.96 14.58
#